data_AF-A0A920T9D2-F1
#
_entry.id   AF-A0A920T9D2-F1
#
_cell.length_a   1.000
_cell.length_b   1.000
_cell.length_c   1.000
_cell.angle_alpha   90.00
_cell.angle_beta   90.00
_cell.angle_gamma   90.00
#
_symmetry.space_group_name_H-M   'P 1'
#
loop_
_entity.id
_entity.type
_entity.pdbx_description
1 polymer ?
#
loop_
_entity_poly.entity_id
_entity_poly.type
_entity_poly.pdbx_seq_one_letter_code
_entity_poly.pdbx_strand_id
1 'polypeptide(L)'
;MLPYSFSGTLGKIQGESLDRRFFHRLGASQLLRTICSTAGLVGFSATVGNVVGTDPEAFAQSRYIINWGSNTAVTNMHLWVRMHRARQQGARIVTIDPFRCRTAERSDWHIRPRVGTDAALALGMMHVLFRDGLVDRDYMERHCVGTEALEERVSRDWSPQRASDVTGVPADDIEQLAREYGTTPPAAIRVNYGMQRHAGGGMAVRTISCLPAVIGAWRHRAGGVLLSTSGNYPFALDRLARPDLVPPGTRAINMNQLAEALSGQLEGPPRLPAVRLQRQPRRHRPRASAA
;
A
#
# COMPACT_ATOMS: atom_id res chain seq x y z
N MET A 1 -17.57 -24.54 -11.79
CA MET A 1 -17.54 -24.17 -10.35
C MET A 1 -16.48 -23.09 -10.13
N LEU A 2 -16.72 -22.13 -9.24
CA LEU A 2 -15.75 -21.09 -8.85
C LEU A 2 -15.59 -21.10 -7.31
N PRO A 3 -14.41 -21.44 -6.75
CA PRO A 3 -14.13 -21.27 -5.34
C PRO A 3 -14.01 -19.78 -5.02
N TYR A 4 -15.01 -19.21 -4.37
CA TYR A 4 -15.03 -17.77 -4.06
C TYR A 4 -14.59 -17.50 -2.62
N SER A 5 -13.40 -16.94 -2.45
CA SER A 5 -12.80 -16.62 -1.15
C SER A 5 -11.86 -15.42 -1.22
N PHE A 6 -11.70 -14.73 -0.10
CA PHE A 6 -10.74 -13.64 0.06
C PHE A 6 -10.00 -13.73 1.41
N SER A 7 -8.99 -12.88 1.58
CA SER A 7 -8.04 -12.94 2.68
C SER A 7 -8.63 -12.62 4.07
N GLY A 8 -7.90 -12.99 5.10
CA GLY A 8 -8.19 -12.80 6.53
C GLY A 8 -6.97 -13.21 7.37
N THR A 9 -7.15 -13.47 8.66
CA THR A 9 -6.08 -14.04 9.50
C THR A 9 -5.91 -15.52 9.21
N LEU A 10 -5.17 -15.84 8.15
CA LEU A 10 -4.98 -17.20 7.65
C LEU A 10 -3.49 -17.51 7.53
N GLY A 11 -3.05 -18.65 8.07
CA GLY A 11 -1.70 -19.17 7.83
C GLY A 11 -1.54 -19.69 6.39
N LYS A 12 -0.32 -19.87 5.88
CA LYS A 12 -0.07 -20.29 4.49
C LYS A 12 -0.71 -21.63 4.10
N ILE A 13 -0.90 -22.53 5.07
CA ILE A 13 -1.59 -23.82 4.85
C ILE A 13 -3.12 -23.64 4.72
N GLN A 14 -3.69 -22.71 5.47
CA GLN A 14 -5.14 -22.49 5.53
C GLN A 14 -5.63 -21.43 4.54
N GLY A 15 -4.77 -20.48 4.20
CA GLY A 15 -5.04 -19.37 3.29
C GLY A 15 -4.28 -19.56 2.00
N GLU A 16 -4.93 -20.21 1.03
CA GLU A 16 -4.51 -20.26 -0.38
C GLU A 16 -3.44 -21.32 -0.71
N SER A 17 -3.58 -22.54 -0.18
CA SER A 17 -2.72 -23.68 -0.56
C SER A 17 -3.50 -24.97 -0.78
N LEU A 18 -3.87 -25.72 0.27
CA LEU A 18 -4.50 -27.03 0.13
C LEU A 18 -5.85 -26.96 -0.61
N ASP A 19 -6.62 -25.90 -0.37
CA ASP A 19 -7.85 -25.61 -1.10
C ASP A 19 -7.57 -25.45 -2.61
N ARG A 20 -6.52 -24.69 -2.97
CA ARG A 20 -6.13 -24.49 -4.37
C ARG A 20 -5.76 -25.80 -5.05
N ARG A 21 -4.96 -26.66 -4.41
CA ARG A 21 -4.58 -27.96 -4.97
C ARG A 21 -5.81 -28.79 -5.37
N PHE A 22 -6.79 -28.86 -4.47
CA PHE A 22 -8.04 -29.57 -4.69
C PHE A 22 -8.81 -28.97 -5.89
N PHE A 23 -9.00 -27.65 -5.92
CA PHE A 23 -9.76 -26.99 -6.98
C PHE A 23 -9.04 -26.97 -8.34
N HIS A 24 -7.70 -26.89 -8.35
CA HIS A 24 -6.91 -27.02 -9.57
C HIS A 24 -7.10 -28.40 -10.18
N ARG A 25 -6.94 -29.47 -9.38
CA ARG A 25 -7.09 -30.86 -9.87
C ARG A 25 -8.51 -31.18 -10.35
N LEU A 26 -9.51 -30.51 -9.77
CA LEU A 26 -10.92 -30.61 -10.16
C LEU A 26 -11.25 -29.82 -11.44
N GLY A 27 -10.35 -28.96 -11.93
CA GLY A 27 -10.60 -28.11 -13.09
C GLY A 27 -11.56 -26.95 -12.81
N ALA A 28 -11.63 -26.48 -11.56
CA ALA A 28 -12.45 -25.33 -11.23
C ALA A 28 -11.88 -24.03 -11.83
N SER A 29 -12.75 -23.07 -12.12
CA SER A 29 -12.31 -21.74 -12.59
C SER A 29 -11.42 -21.06 -11.55
N GLN A 30 -10.42 -20.31 -12.00
CA GLN A 30 -9.52 -19.59 -11.10
C GLN A 30 -10.15 -18.26 -10.66
N LEU A 31 -9.94 -17.88 -9.40
CA LEU A 31 -10.34 -16.57 -8.88
C LEU A 31 -9.12 -15.66 -8.75
N LEU A 32 -9.12 -14.55 -9.50
CA LEU A 32 -8.13 -13.49 -9.34
C LEU A 32 -8.54 -12.60 -8.17
N ARG A 33 -7.72 -12.59 -7.11
CA ARG A 33 -7.97 -11.93 -5.83
C ARG A 33 -7.43 -10.49 -5.80
N THR A 34 -7.90 -9.66 -6.72
CA THR A 34 -7.28 -8.37 -7.03
C THR A 34 -7.84 -7.16 -6.27
N ILE A 35 -8.83 -7.33 -5.38
CA ILE A 35 -9.58 -6.21 -4.77
C ILE A 35 -8.79 -5.37 -3.75
N CYS A 36 -7.73 -5.92 -3.13
CA CYS A 36 -7.08 -5.25 -2.00
C CYS A 36 -5.78 -4.55 -2.37
N SER A 37 -4.80 -5.28 -2.91
CA SER A 37 -3.40 -4.86 -2.92
C SER A 37 -2.74 -4.80 -4.29
N THR A 38 -3.36 -5.37 -5.33
CA THR A 38 -2.70 -5.58 -6.63
C THR A 38 -2.17 -4.28 -7.24
N ALA A 39 -2.97 -3.22 -7.24
CA ALA A 39 -2.57 -1.94 -7.83
C ALA A 39 -1.32 -1.36 -7.15
N GLY A 40 -1.29 -1.34 -5.82
CA GLY A 40 -0.13 -0.84 -5.08
C GLY A 40 1.07 -1.76 -5.14
N LEU A 41 0.90 -3.08 -5.14
CA LEU A 41 2.01 -4.03 -5.29
C LEU A 41 2.70 -3.85 -6.64
N VAL A 42 1.93 -3.70 -7.74
CA VAL A 42 2.47 -3.44 -9.08
C VAL A 42 3.16 -2.07 -9.12
N GLY A 43 2.50 -1.02 -8.63
CA GLY A 43 3.07 0.33 -8.61
C GLY A 43 4.36 0.41 -7.80
N PHE A 44 4.38 -0.20 -6.62
CA PHE A 44 5.56 -0.26 -5.75
C PHE A 44 6.70 -1.06 -6.39
N SER A 45 6.41 -2.25 -6.94
CA SER A 45 7.43 -3.08 -7.59
C SER A 45 8.00 -2.42 -8.84
N ALA A 46 7.20 -1.66 -9.58
CA ALA A 46 7.67 -0.88 -10.73
C ALA A 46 8.64 0.26 -10.33
N THR A 47 8.60 0.73 -9.09
CA THR A 47 9.50 1.77 -8.57
C THR A 47 10.71 1.19 -7.84
N VAL A 48 10.48 0.24 -6.93
CA VAL A 48 11.51 -0.28 -5.99
C VAL A 48 12.10 -1.61 -6.48
N GLY A 49 11.54 -2.21 -7.53
CA GLY A 49 11.99 -3.48 -8.12
C GLY A 49 11.40 -4.74 -7.48
N ASN A 50 10.93 -4.65 -6.23
CA ASN A 50 10.23 -5.75 -5.54
C ASN A 50 9.37 -5.16 -4.41
N VAL A 51 8.51 -5.99 -3.80
CA VAL A 51 7.70 -5.62 -2.62
C VAL A 51 8.53 -5.82 -1.34
N VAL A 52 9.61 -5.06 -1.28
CA VAL A 52 10.56 -4.99 -0.15
C VAL A 52 10.63 -3.54 0.31
N GLY A 53 10.81 -3.30 1.60
CA GLY A 53 10.81 -1.94 2.13
C GLY A 53 11.50 -1.86 3.48
N THR A 54 11.34 -0.72 4.14
CA THR A 54 11.93 -0.47 5.47
C THR A 54 11.58 -1.60 6.44
N ASP A 55 12.59 -2.08 7.16
CA ASP A 55 12.43 -3.07 8.23
C ASP A 55 11.41 -2.56 9.26
N PRO A 56 10.25 -3.23 9.48
CA PRO A 56 9.25 -2.81 10.46
C PRO A 56 9.81 -2.61 11.87
N GLU A 57 10.86 -3.34 12.24
CA GLU A 57 11.50 -3.21 13.55
C GLU A 57 12.29 -1.90 13.67
N ALA A 58 12.84 -1.40 12.56
CA ALA A 58 13.61 -0.16 12.52
C ALA A 58 12.73 1.09 12.66
N PHE A 59 11.41 1.00 12.49
CA PHE A 59 10.50 2.14 12.68
C PHE A 59 10.60 2.77 14.08
N ALA A 60 11.06 2.02 15.09
CA ALA A 60 11.29 2.56 16.43
C ALA A 60 12.42 3.61 16.48
N GLN A 61 13.22 3.75 15.43
CA GLN A 61 14.38 4.66 15.33
C GLN A 61 14.15 5.78 14.30
N SER A 62 12.98 5.82 13.63
CA SER A 62 12.63 6.89 12.71
C SER A 62 12.38 8.19 13.47
N ARG A 63 12.75 9.34 12.91
CA ARG A 63 12.45 10.66 13.49
C ARG A 63 11.22 11.33 12.87
N TYR A 64 10.84 10.90 11.66
CA TYR A 64 9.63 11.39 10.99
C TYR A 64 8.90 10.22 10.32
N ILE A 65 7.63 10.00 10.67
CA ILE A 65 6.85 8.84 10.23
C ILE A 65 5.57 9.32 9.56
N ILE A 66 5.40 9.01 8.29
CA ILE A 66 4.18 9.31 7.54
C ILE A 66 3.36 8.02 7.36
N ASN A 67 2.17 7.95 7.96
CA ASN A 67 1.15 6.96 7.63
C ASN A 67 0.31 7.47 6.47
N TRP A 68 0.46 6.91 5.28
CA TRP A 68 -0.25 7.37 4.08
C TRP A 68 -1.29 6.35 3.62
N GLY A 69 -2.57 6.73 3.69
CA GLY A 69 -3.71 5.85 3.41
C GLY A 69 -3.69 4.59 4.30
N SER A 70 -3.23 4.74 5.54
CA SER A 70 -2.99 3.64 6.48
C SER A 70 -3.64 3.87 7.84
N ASN A 71 -4.49 2.92 8.24
CA ASN A 71 -5.02 2.85 9.60
C ASN A 71 -4.18 1.91 10.48
N THR A 72 -2.88 2.16 10.56
CA THR A 72 -1.87 1.31 11.22
C THR A 72 -2.21 0.99 12.68
N ALA A 73 -2.75 1.96 13.44
CA ALA A 73 -3.15 1.76 14.83
C ALA A 73 -4.23 0.68 15.04
N VAL A 74 -4.93 0.29 13.97
CA VAL A 74 -5.98 -0.75 13.99
C VAL A 74 -5.55 -1.99 13.21
N THR A 75 -4.99 -1.81 12.01
CA THR A 75 -4.73 -2.91 11.07
C THR A 75 -3.35 -3.52 11.20
N ASN A 76 -2.41 -2.84 11.87
CA ASN A 76 -1.07 -3.34 12.12
C ASN A 76 -0.56 -2.83 13.48
N MET A 77 -1.18 -3.32 14.55
CA MET A 77 -0.88 -2.88 15.93
C MET A 77 0.58 -3.15 16.35
N HIS A 78 1.21 -4.18 15.81
CA HIS A 78 2.62 -4.48 16.08
C HIS A 78 3.54 -3.37 15.55
N LEU A 79 3.31 -2.91 14.32
CA LEU A 79 4.04 -1.77 13.78
C LEU A 79 3.71 -0.47 14.53
N TRP A 80 2.45 -0.27 14.92
CA TRP A 80 2.04 0.90 15.68
C TRP A 80 2.79 1.03 17.02
N VAL A 81 3.06 -0.07 17.72
CA VAL A 81 3.89 -0.06 18.95
C VAL A 81 5.30 0.48 18.67
N ARG A 82 5.90 0.11 17.53
CA ARG A 82 7.22 0.64 17.12
C ARG A 82 7.16 2.13 16.81
N MET A 83 6.16 2.58 16.06
CA MET A 83 5.94 4.01 15.79
C MET A 83 5.73 4.81 17.07
N HIS A 84 4.96 4.28 18.02
CA HIS A 84 4.73 4.94 19.30
C HIS A 84 6.03 5.03 20.13
N ARG A 85 6.89 4.00 20.10
CA ARG A 85 8.21 4.05 20.72
C ARG A 85 9.10 5.12 20.09
N ALA A 86 9.09 5.26 18.77
CA ALA A 86 9.80 6.35 18.10
C ALA A 86 9.29 7.72 18.58
N ARG A 87 7.96 7.89 18.70
CA ARG A 87 7.37 9.13 19.23
C ARG A 87 7.79 9.44 20.66
N GLN A 88 7.89 8.42 21.52
CA GLN A 88 8.43 8.58 22.89
C GLN A 88 9.90 9.07 22.90
N GLN A 89 10.62 8.88 21.78
CA GLN A 89 11.99 9.35 21.57
C GLN A 89 12.05 10.68 20.78
N GLY A 90 10.91 11.36 20.61
CA GLY A 90 10.82 12.65 19.93
C GLY A 90 10.51 12.59 18.44
N ALA A 91 10.18 11.42 17.88
CA ALA A 91 9.74 11.34 16.49
C ALA A 91 8.37 11.97 16.29
N ARG A 92 8.14 12.55 15.11
CA ARG A 92 6.82 13.06 14.71
C ARG A 92 6.08 12.03 13.85
N ILE A 93 4.81 11.78 14.16
CA ILE A 93 3.90 10.92 13.41
C ILE A 93 2.88 11.77 12.68
N VAL A 94 2.86 11.68 11.36
CA VAL A 94 1.88 12.33 10.48
C VAL A 94 1.00 11.26 9.85
N THR A 95 -0.31 11.52 9.78
CA THR A 95 -1.23 10.68 8.99
C THR A 95 -1.79 11.48 7.83
N ILE A 96 -1.71 10.91 6.63
CA ILE A 96 -2.33 11.42 5.41
C ILE A 96 -3.48 10.47 5.05
N ASP A 97 -4.71 10.93 5.28
CA ASP A 97 -5.92 10.14 5.00
C ASP A 97 -7.12 11.09 4.85
N PRO A 98 -7.98 10.95 3.83
CA PRO A 98 -9.20 11.76 3.68
C PRO A 98 -10.12 11.62 4.90
N PHE A 99 -10.13 10.45 5.55
CA PHE A 99 -10.95 10.15 6.69
C PHE A 99 -10.14 10.26 7.99
N ARG A 100 -10.72 10.89 9.03
CA ARG A 100 -10.10 10.94 10.36
C ARG A 100 -10.22 9.57 11.05
N CYS A 101 -9.32 8.66 10.68
CA CYS A 101 -9.25 7.33 11.26
C CYS A 101 -8.57 7.33 12.64
N ARG A 102 -8.62 6.19 13.36
CA ARG A 102 -7.96 6.05 14.68
C ARG A 102 -6.46 6.28 14.66
N THR A 103 -5.80 6.09 13.52
CA THR A 103 -4.37 6.41 13.36
C THR A 103 -4.17 7.92 13.30
N ALA A 104 -5.01 8.63 12.54
CA ALA A 104 -5.01 10.09 12.47
C ALA A 104 -5.32 10.74 13.82
N GLU A 105 -6.31 10.23 14.57
CA GLU A 105 -6.65 10.70 15.93
C GLU A 105 -5.47 10.61 16.91
N ARG A 106 -4.54 9.68 16.67
CA ARG A 106 -3.38 9.43 17.53
C ARG A 106 -2.08 9.96 16.94
N SER A 107 -2.12 10.63 15.79
CA SER A 107 -0.96 11.24 15.13
C SER A 107 -0.81 12.68 15.59
N ASP A 108 0.41 13.21 15.46
CA ASP A 108 0.73 14.59 15.84
C ASP A 108 0.20 15.58 14.81
N TRP A 109 0.01 15.13 13.57
CA TRP A 109 -0.62 15.91 12.50
C TRP A 109 -1.45 15.02 11.56
N HIS A 110 -2.60 15.54 11.12
CA HIS A 110 -3.50 14.88 10.17
C HIS A 110 -3.74 15.76 8.94
N ILE A 111 -3.34 15.25 7.78
CA ILE A 111 -3.51 15.88 6.48
C ILE A 111 -4.62 15.15 5.73
N ARG A 112 -5.56 15.93 5.18
CA ARG A 112 -6.81 15.43 4.59
C ARG A 112 -6.90 15.77 3.10
N PRO A 113 -6.20 15.03 2.23
CA PRO A 113 -6.39 15.20 0.80
C PRO A 113 -7.77 14.71 0.37
N ARG A 114 -8.28 15.22 -0.76
CA ARG A 114 -9.45 14.67 -1.45
C ARG A 114 -9.13 13.24 -1.90
N VAL A 115 -10.15 12.38 -1.89
CA VAL A 115 -10.01 10.98 -2.28
C VAL A 115 -9.42 10.85 -3.69
N GLY A 116 -8.36 10.05 -3.83
CA GLY A 116 -7.72 9.76 -5.11
C GLY A 116 -6.72 10.81 -5.61
N THR A 117 -6.35 11.78 -4.76
CA THR A 117 -5.41 12.85 -5.11
C THR A 117 -4.01 12.67 -4.51
N ASP A 118 -3.71 11.50 -3.95
CA ASP A 118 -2.45 11.20 -3.27
C ASP A 118 -1.21 11.45 -4.14
N ALA A 119 -1.29 11.11 -5.44
CA ALA A 119 -0.21 11.37 -6.40
C ALA A 119 0.09 12.87 -6.53
N ALA A 120 -0.94 13.72 -6.55
CA ALA A 120 -0.79 15.17 -6.65
C ALA A 120 -0.10 15.74 -5.39
N LEU A 121 -0.48 15.26 -4.21
CA LEU A 121 0.17 15.65 -2.96
C LEU A 121 1.66 15.25 -2.95
N ALA A 122 1.98 14.02 -3.36
CA ALA A 122 3.37 13.56 -3.45
C ALA A 122 4.20 14.38 -4.47
N LEU A 123 3.63 14.73 -5.62
CA LEU A 123 4.31 15.58 -6.62
C LEU A 123 4.51 17.01 -6.11
N GLY A 124 3.53 17.58 -5.39
CA GLY A 124 3.67 18.88 -4.73
C GLY A 124 4.77 18.87 -3.66
N MET A 125 4.87 17.79 -2.87
CA MET A 125 5.98 17.61 -1.93
C MET A 125 7.33 17.56 -2.67
N MET A 126 7.44 16.79 -3.76
CA MET A 126 8.66 16.70 -4.55
C MET A 126 9.06 18.06 -5.12
N HIS A 127 8.11 18.85 -5.63
CA HIS A 127 8.38 20.20 -6.09
C HIS A 127 9.08 21.03 -5.02
N VAL A 128 8.54 21.07 -3.80
CA VAL A 128 9.15 21.80 -2.68
C VAL A 128 10.55 21.26 -2.35
N LEU A 129 10.71 19.94 -2.33
CA LEU A 129 12.00 19.30 -2.05
C LEU A 129 13.07 19.71 -3.07
N PHE A 130 12.77 19.66 -4.37
CA PHE A 130 13.70 20.08 -5.43
C PHE A 130 13.97 21.58 -5.40
N ARG A 131 12.91 22.40 -5.30
CA ARG A 131 12.99 23.87 -5.24
C ARG A 131 13.87 24.35 -4.08
N ASP A 132 13.73 23.75 -2.90
CA ASP A 132 14.42 24.17 -1.68
C ASP A 132 15.77 23.46 -1.48
N GLY A 133 16.21 22.63 -2.43
CA GLY A 133 17.50 21.91 -2.34
C GLY A 133 17.54 20.84 -1.24
N LEU A 134 16.38 20.30 -0.84
CA LEU A 134 16.25 19.26 0.21
C LEU A 134 16.37 17.83 -0.35
N VAL A 135 17.02 17.69 -1.51
CA VAL A 135 17.15 16.41 -2.22
C VAL A 135 18.56 15.82 -2.05
N ASP A 136 18.66 14.50 -2.07
CA ASP A 136 19.94 13.79 -2.06
C ASP A 136 20.36 13.48 -3.51
N ARG A 137 21.05 14.44 -4.14
CA ARG A 137 21.50 14.31 -5.54
C ARG A 137 22.42 13.10 -5.74
N ASP A 138 23.36 12.86 -4.80
CA ASP A 138 24.27 11.70 -4.87
C ASP A 138 23.52 10.36 -4.84
N TYR A 139 22.48 10.23 -4.02
CA TYR A 139 21.67 9.01 -3.99
C TYR A 139 20.91 8.82 -5.30
N MET A 140 20.29 9.89 -5.81
CA MET A 140 19.54 9.84 -7.05
C MET A 140 20.42 9.49 -8.26
N GLU A 141 21.61 10.07 -8.37
CA GLU A 141 22.56 9.78 -9.46
C GLU A 141 23.05 8.33 -9.45
N ARG A 142 23.29 7.75 -8.26
CA ARG A 142 23.84 6.39 -8.14
C ARG A 142 22.80 5.27 -8.19
N HIS A 143 21.57 5.56 -7.75
CA HIS A 143 20.59 4.51 -7.44
C HIS A 143 19.22 4.71 -8.11
N CYS A 144 19.02 5.79 -8.87
CA CYS A 144 17.75 6.09 -9.51
C CYS A 144 17.88 6.24 -11.02
N VAL A 145 16.74 6.20 -11.70
CA VAL A 145 16.61 6.49 -13.13
C VAL A 145 15.51 7.51 -13.34
N GLY A 146 15.68 8.39 -14.33
CA GLY A 146 14.68 9.40 -14.70
C GLY A 146 14.56 10.57 -13.72
N THR A 147 15.62 10.87 -12.96
CA THR A 147 15.66 11.98 -12.00
C THR A 147 15.42 13.32 -12.68
N GLU A 148 16.08 13.59 -13.79
CA GLU A 148 16.00 14.86 -14.53
C GLU A 148 14.58 15.08 -15.07
N ALA A 149 14.00 14.03 -15.68
CA ALA A 149 12.62 14.08 -16.18
C ALA A 149 11.59 14.26 -15.06
N LEU A 150 11.87 13.72 -13.87
CA LEU A 150 11.04 13.93 -12.69
C LEU A 150 11.15 15.38 -12.19
N GLU A 151 12.38 15.89 -12.00
CA GLU A 151 12.67 17.25 -11.53
C GLU A 151 12.05 18.30 -12.47
N GLU A 152 12.22 18.14 -13.79
CA GLU A 152 11.62 19.03 -14.79
C GLU A 152 10.09 19.04 -14.67
N ARG A 153 9.47 17.86 -14.59
CA ARG A 153 8.01 17.72 -14.51
C ARG A 153 7.45 18.31 -13.23
N VAL A 154 8.03 18.03 -12.07
CA VAL A 154 7.49 18.56 -10.80
C VAL A 154 7.70 20.06 -10.71
N SER A 155 8.83 20.57 -11.19
CA SER A 155 9.13 22.01 -11.21
C SER A 155 8.15 22.78 -12.09
N ARG A 156 7.86 22.26 -13.29
CA ARG A 156 6.94 22.91 -14.25
C ARG A 156 5.47 22.75 -13.85
N ASP A 157 5.07 21.54 -13.47
CA ASP A 157 3.65 21.16 -13.49
C ASP A 157 3.01 21.06 -12.10
N TRP A 158 3.76 21.04 -11.00
CA TRP A 158 3.25 20.69 -9.66
C TRP A 158 3.69 21.65 -8.56
N SER A 159 3.47 22.94 -8.76
CA SER A 159 3.62 23.92 -7.68
C SER A 159 2.77 23.55 -6.45
N PRO A 160 3.15 24.00 -5.23
CA PRO A 160 2.35 23.76 -4.02
C PRO A 160 0.91 24.24 -4.15
N GLN A 161 0.71 25.38 -4.84
CA GLN A 161 -0.64 25.90 -5.11
C GLN A 161 -1.47 24.94 -5.97
N ARG A 162 -0.91 24.43 -7.07
CA ARG A 162 -1.65 23.48 -7.91
C ARG A 162 -1.93 22.16 -7.18
N ALA A 163 -0.97 21.67 -6.40
CA ALA A 163 -1.19 20.49 -5.56
C ALA A 163 -2.31 20.76 -4.53
N SER A 164 -2.36 21.96 -3.95
CA SER A 164 -3.44 22.41 -3.08
C SER A 164 -4.79 22.44 -3.79
N ASP A 165 -4.86 23.01 -5.00
CA ASP A 165 -6.11 23.10 -5.75
C ASP A 165 -6.69 21.72 -6.08
N VAL A 166 -5.83 20.74 -6.39
CA VAL A 166 -6.24 19.36 -6.69
C VAL A 166 -6.62 18.62 -5.40
N THR A 167 -5.76 18.66 -4.39
CA THR A 167 -5.88 17.84 -3.18
C THR A 167 -6.80 18.43 -2.13
N GLY A 168 -7.05 19.74 -2.15
CA GLY A 168 -7.71 20.47 -1.07
C GLY A 168 -6.86 20.62 0.20
N VAL A 169 -5.60 20.21 0.21
CA VAL A 169 -4.65 20.46 1.31
C VAL A 169 -4.07 21.87 1.13
N PRO A 170 -4.07 22.76 2.14
CA PRO A 170 -3.48 24.08 2.03
C PRO A 170 -2.04 24.05 1.50
N ALA A 171 -1.66 25.00 0.64
CA ALA A 171 -0.30 25.05 0.09
C ALA A 171 0.77 25.10 1.20
N ASP A 172 0.53 25.88 2.26
CA ASP A 172 1.42 25.98 3.43
C ASP A 172 1.61 24.63 4.14
N ASP A 173 0.54 23.82 4.25
CA ASP A 173 0.62 22.46 4.81
C ASP A 173 1.47 21.55 3.89
N ILE A 174 1.38 21.69 2.57
CA ILE A 174 2.21 20.93 1.62
C ILE A 174 3.68 21.33 1.76
N GLU A 175 3.96 22.63 1.87
CA GLU A 175 5.31 23.15 2.07
C GLU A 175 5.91 22.67 3.40
N GLN A 176 5.14 22.78 4.49
CA GLN A 176 5.54 22.29 5.80
C GLN A 176 5.80 20.78 5.78
N LEU A 177 4.89 19.98 5.20
CA LEU A 177 5.02 18.54 5.11
C LEU A 177 6.31 18.14 4.37
N ALA A 178 6.59 18.77 3.23
CA ALA A 178 7.78 18.51 2.44
C ALA A 178 9.07 18.89 3.18
N ARG A 179 9.09 20.08 3.80
CA ARG A 179 10.24 20.56 4.57
C ARG A 179 10.54 19.64 5.75
N GLU A 180 9.54 19.32 6.57
CA GLU A 180 9.72 18.44 7.72
C GLU A 180 10.18 17.04 7.30
N TYR A 181 9.61 16.49 6.22
CA TYR A 181 10.01 15.20 5.66
C TYR A 181 11.48 15.21 5.17
N GLY A 182 11.91 16.24 4.42
CA GLY A 182 13.26 16.33 3.86
C GLY A 182 14.36 16.68 4.88
N THR A 183 14.01 17.38 5.96
CA THR A 183 14.98 17.85 6.98
C THR A 183 15.08 16.98 8.23
N THR A 184 14.22 15.96 8.37
CA THR A 184 14.13 15.12 9.58
C THR A 184 14.47 13.64 9.32
N PRO A 185 15.66 13.30 8.76
CA PRO A 185 16.05 11.89 8.59
C PRO A 185 16.29 11.23 9.96
N PRO A 186 16.11 9.91 10.17
CA PRO A 186 15.51 8.96 9.25
C PRO A 186 14.00 9.21 9.11
N ALA A 187 13.54 9.43 7.88
CA ALA A 187 12.14 9.63 7.55
C ALA A 187 11.57 8.37 6.89
N ALA A 188 10.47 7.85 7.42
CA ALA A 188 9.85 6.62 6.96
C ALA A 188 8.40 6.84 6.53
N ILE A 189 8.01 6.23 5.42
CA ILE A 189 6.63 6.24 4.93
C ILE A 189 6.04 4.84 5.10
N ARG A 190 4.93 4.74 5.83
CA ARG A 190 4.05 3.58 5.84
C ARG A 190 2.89 3.81 4.86
N VAL A 191 3.03 3.30 3.63
CA VAL A 191 1.95 3.31 2.63
C VAL A 191 1.09 2.06 2.78
N ASN A 192 -0.23 2.17 2.71
CA ASN A 192 -1.11 1.01 2.83
C ASN A 192 -2.22 1.03 1.75
N TYR A 193 -3.16 0.09 1.84
CA TYR A 193 -4.11 -0.19 0.76
C TYR A 193 -5.24 0.85 0.57
N GLY A 194 -5.31 1.90 1.40
CA GLY A 194 -6.42 2.85 1.40
C GLY A 194 -6.59 3.62 0.08
N MET A 195 -5.50 3.91 -0.62
CA MET A 195 -5.47 4.70 -1.85
C MET A 195 -5.46 3.85 -3.15
N GLN A 196 -5.78 2.56 -3.07
CA GLN A 196 -5.56 1.63 -4.21
C GLN A 196 -6.85 1.27 -4.98
N ARG A 197 -8.03 1.63 -4.47
CA ARG A 197 -9.34 1.18 -4.98
C ARG A 197 -10.01 2.19 -5.91
N HIS A 198 -9.22 2.83 -6.76
CA HIS A 198 -9.70 3.73 -7.81
C HIS A 198 -8.72 3.73 -8.98
N ALA A 199 -9.14 4.28 -10.11
CA ALA A 199 -8.26 4.51 -11.26
C ALA A 199 -7.05 5.36 -10.83
N GLY A 200 -5.84 4.90 -11.14
CA GLY A 200 -4.60 5.59 -10.77
C GLY A 200 -4.02 5.24 -9.40
N GLY A 201 -4.66 4.39 -8.57
CA GLY A 201 -4.13 4.03 -7.25
C GLY A 201 -2.73 3.39 -7.27
N GLY A 202 -2.45 2.58 -8.29
CA GLY A 202 -1.09 2.03 -8.51
C GLY A 202 -0.07 3.11 -8.87
N MET A 203 -0.48 4.12 -9.65
CA MET A 203 0.38 5.26 -9.97
C MET A 203 0.62 6.14 -8.73
N ALA A 204 -0.38 6.33 -7.87
CA ALA A 204 -0.20 7.04 -6.61
C ALA A 204 0.85 6.35 -5.72
N VAL A 205 0.74 5.03 -5.54
CA VAL A 205 1.74 4.27 -4.76
C VAL A 205 3.13 4.35 -5.42
N ARG A 206 3.21 4.25 -6.75
CA ARG A 206 4.46 4.43 -7.50
C ARG A 206 5.10 5.79 -7.22
N THR A 207 4.33 6.87 -7.32
CA THR A 207 4.79 8.25 -7.07
C THR A 207 5.26 8.42 -5.62
N ILE A 208 4.46 7.99 -4.63
CA ILE A 208 4.85 8.09 -3.21
C ILE A 208 6.14 7.30 -2.94
N SER A 209 6.32 6.16 -3.60
CA SER A 209 7.52 5.32 -3.44
C SER A 209 8.80 5.95 -4.01
N CYS A 210 8.70 7.03 -4.80
CA CYS A 210 9.86 7.80 -5.23
C CYS A 210 10.37 8.77 -4.14
N LEU A 211 9.50 9.25 -3.22
CA LEU A 211 9.87 10.24 -2.20
C LEU A 211 11.10 9.85 -1.36
N PRO A 212 11.25 8.59 -0.91
CA PRO A 212 12.44 8.20 -0.15
C PRO A 212 13.74 8.29 -0.94
N ALA A 213 13.70 8.05 -2.24
CA ALA A 213 14.87 8.21 -3.09
C ALA A 213 15.25 9.68 -3.28
N VAL A 214 14.23 10.56 -3.42
CA VAL A 214 14.42 12.01 -3.57
C VAL A 214 15.20 12.62 -2.40
N ILE A 215 14.95 12.18 -1.17
CA ILE A 215 15.61 12.72 0.03
C ILE A 215 16.71 11.80 0.60
N GLY A 216 17.08 10.71 -0.10
CA GLY A 216 18.09 9.76 0.40
C GLY A 216 17.67 8.97 1.65
N ALA A 217 16.37 8.87 1.96
CA ALA A 217 15.89 8.20 3.17
C ALA A 217 16.29 6.72 3.24
N TRP A 218 16.52 6.07 2.10
CA TRP A 218 17.01 4.70 2.01
C TRP A 218 18.43 4.48 2.58
N ARG A 219 19.22 5.54 2.74
CA ARG A 219 20.53 5.46 3.41
C ARG A 219 20.41 5.12 4.90
N HIS A 220 19.23 5.35 5.49
CA HIS A 220 18.98 5.09 6.89
C HIS A 220 18.15 3.82 7.04
N ARG A 221 18.60 2.90 7.91
CA ARG A 221 17.86 1.67 8.22
C ARG A 221 16.40 1.94 8.65
N ALA A 222 16.18 3.05 9.35
CA ALA A 222 14.87 3.49 9.83
C ALA A 222 14.18 4.52 8.92
N GLY A 223 14.68 4.71 7.70
CA GLY A 223 14.06 5.52 6.66
C GLY A 223 13.56 4.64 5.50
N GLY A 224 12.94 5.26 4.50
CA GLY A 224 12.44 4.55 3.32
C GLY A 224 10.92 4.54 3.22
N VAL A 225 10.39 3.57 2.48
CA VAL A 225 8.95 3.28 2.40
C VAL A 225 8.68 1.80 2.68
N LEU A 226 7.56 1.52 3.34
CA LEU A 226 7.06 0.18 3.59
C LEU A 226 5.60 0.04 3.14
N LEU A 227 5.37 -0.76 2.09
CA LEU A 227 4.04 -1.21 1.67
C LEU A 227 3.67 -2.58 2.25
N SER A 228 4.59 -3.55 2.18
CA SER A 228 4.40 -4.92 2.64
C SER A 228 5.76 -5.58 2.84
N THR A 229 5.82 -6.59 3.70
CA THR A 229 7.01 -7.43 3.92
C THR A 229 6.95 -8.74 3.13
N SER A 230 5.95 -8.90 2.24
CA SER A 230 5.73 -10.14 1.50
C SER A 230 6.90 -10.54 0.59
N GLY A 231 7.69 -9.57 0.11
CA GLY A 231 8.90 -9.85 -0.68
C GLY A 231 10.11 -10.28 0.14
N ASN A 232 10.12 -10.04 1.47
CA ASN A 232 11.27 -10.37 2.34
C ASN A 232 11.33 -11.85 2.72
N TYR A 233 10.21 -12.57 2.63
CA TYR A 233 10.10 -13.97 3.06
C TYR A 233 9.53 -14.81 1.91
N PRO A 234 10.37 -15.29 0.98
CA PRO A 234 9.92 -16.11 -0.12
C PRO A 234 9.37 -17.44 0.40
N PHE A 235 8.18 -17.81 -0.06
CA PHE A 235 7.58 -19.12 0.19
C PHE A 235 7.54 -19.90 -1.12
N ALA A 236 7.68 -21.23 -1.06
CA ALA A 236 7.47 -22.12 -2.20
C ALA A 236 5.98 -22.23 -2.55
N LEU A 237 5.38 -21.12 -3.00
CA LEU A 237 3.95 -21.01 -3.30
C LEU A 237 3.52 -22.01 -4.39
N ASP A 238 4.39 -22.31 -5.35
CA ASP A 238 4.09 -23.31 -6.39
C ASP A 238 3.95 -24.71 -5.80
N ARG A 239 4.82 -25.08 -4.85
CA ARG A 239 4.67 -26.34 -4.13
C ARG A 239 3.40 -26.34 -3.30
N LEU A 240 3.05 -25.23 -2.66
CA LEU A 240 1.86 -25.11 -1.81
C LEU A 240 0.56 -25.13 -2.61
N ALA A 241 0.45 -24.38 -3.70
CA ALA A 241 -0.77 -24.22 -4.47
C ALA A 241 -0.89 -25.19 -5.66
N ARG A 242 0.22 -25.80 -6.12
CA ARG A 242 0.28 -26.73 -7.26
C ARG A 242 -0.43 -26.18 -8.52
N PRO A 243 0.04 -25.05 -9.08
CA PRO A 243 -0.53 -24.49 -10.32
C PRO A 243 -0.38 -25.43 -11.53
N ASP A 244 0.59 -26.35 -11.48
CA ASP A 244 0.78 -27.42 -12.47
C ASP A 244 -0.42 -28.37 -12.61
N LEU A 245 -1.30 -28.43 -11.60
CA LEU A 245 -2.52 -29.24 -11.64
C LEU A 245 -3.68 -28.56 -12.38
N VAL A 246 -3.52 -27.31 -12.82
CA VAL A 246 -4.56 -26.57 -13.53
C VAL A 246 -4.66 -27.09 -14.97
N PRO A 247 -5.84 -27.57 -15.41
CA PRO A 247 -6.03 -27.97 -16.80
C PRO A 247 -5.81 -26.80 -17.76
N PRO A 248 -5.13 -27.01 -18.91
CA PRO A 248 -5.04 -25.99 -19.96
C PRO A 248 -6.41 -25.45 -20.36
N GLY A 249 -6.51 -24.14 -20.62
CA GLY A 249 -7.79 -23.50 -20.96
C GLY A 249 -8.71 -23.21 -19.75
N THR A 250 -8.28 -23.48 -18.52
CA THR A 250 -9.04 -23.09 -17.32
C THR A 250 -9.15 -21.58 -17.22
N ARG A 251 -10.38 -21.06 -17.32
CA ARG A 251 -10.63 -19.62 -17.20
C ARG A 251 -10.26 -19.04 -15.83
N ALA A 252 -9.90 -17.76 -15.82
CA ALA A 252 -9.69 -16.96 -14.62
C ALA A 252 -10.70 -15.81 -14.57
N ILE A 253 -11.29 -15.59 -13.38
CA ILE A 253 -12.32 -14.58 -13.17
C ILE A 253 -11.81 -13.58 -12.14
N ASN A 254 -11.84 -12.30 -12.48
CA ASN A 254 -11.60 -11.23 -11.52
C ASN A 254 -12.71 -11.21 -10.48
N MET A 255 -12.36 -11.22 -9.20
CA MET A 255 -13.36 -11.20 -8.13
C MET A 255 -14.28 -9.98 -8.19
N ASN A 256 -13.83 -8.86 -8.76
CA ASN A 256 -14.64 -7.66 -8.96
C ASN A 256 -15.62 -7.79 -10.13
N GLN A 257 -15.43 -8.78 -11.01
CA GLN A 257 -16.25 -9.01 -12.21
C GLN A 257 -17.14 -10.25 -12.06
N LEU A 258 -17.51 -10.60 -10.81
CA LEU A 258 -18.32 -11.77 -10.54
C LEU A 258 -19.72 -11.65 -11.17
N ALA A 259 -20.30 -10.45 -11.15
CA ALA A 259 -21.63 -10.21 -11.71
C ALA A 259 -21.64 -10.43 -13.23
N GLU A 260 -20.64 -9.87 -13.92
CA GLU A 260 -20.39 -10.00 -15.35
C GLU A 260 -20.13 -11.46 -15.74
N ALA A 261 -19.39 -12.20 -14.89
CA ALA A 261 -19.17 -13.62 -15.08
C ALA A 261 -20.46 -14.45 -14.98
N LEU A 262 -21.38 -14.06 -14.09
CA LEU A 262 -22.66 -14.76 -13.87
C LEU A 262 -23.70 -14.39 -14.92
N SER A 263 -23.66 -13.18 -15.48
CA SER A 263 -24.56 -12.72 -16.54
C SER A 263 -24.13 -13.15 -17.95
N GLY A 264 -22.99 -13.86 -18.08
CA GLY A 264 -22.48 -14.32 -19.38
C GLY A 264 -21.81 -13.22 -20.20
N GLN A 265 -21.43 -12.10 -19.58
CA GLN A 265 -20.73 -10.99 -20.24
C GLN A 265 -19.22 -11.23 -20.39
N LEU A 266 -18.68 -12.23 -19.67
CA LEU A 266 -17.28 -12.66 -19.81
C LEU A 266 -17.20 -13.94 -20.64
N GLU A 267 -16.12 -14.08 -21.40
CA GLU A 267 -15.84 -15.29 -22.17
C GLU A 267 -15.72 -16.55 -21.28
N GLY A 268 -16.18 -17.68 -21.83
CA GLY A 268 -16.11 -19.00 -21.19
C GLY A 268 -17.48 -19.57 -20.78
N PRO A 269 -17.51 -20.71 -20.08
CA PRO A 269 -18.74 -21.49 -19.91
C PRO A 269 -19.82 -20.75 -19.08
N PRO A 270 -21.09 -20.78 -19.52
CA PRO A 270 -22.16 -19.86 -19.10
C PRO A 270 -22.76 -20.12 -17.70
N ARG A 271 -22.39 -21.21 -17.02
CA ARG A 271 -23.00 -21.58 -15.72
C ARG A 271 -21.96 -21.92 -14.67
N LEU A 272 -21.95 -21.15 -13.58
CA LEU A 272 -21.10 -21.36 -12.41
C LEU A 272 -21.96 -21.69 -11.18
N PRO A 273 -21.98 -22.94 -10.69
CA PRO A 273 -22.21 -23.13 -9.27
C PRO A 273 -21.04 -22.47 -8.52
N ALA A 274 -21.31 -21.35 -7.85
CA ALA A 274 -20.33 -20.70 -6.98
C ALA A 274 -20.33 -21.41 -5.62
N VAL A 275 -19.19 -21.94 -5.19
CA VAL A 275 -19.05 -22.50 -3.85
C VAL A 275 -18.38 -21.44 -2.99
N ARG A 276 -19.14 -20.89 -2.03
CA ARG A 276 -18.62 -19.93 -1.05
C ARG A 276 -17.86 -20.67 0.03
N LEU A 277 -16.54 -20.55 0.01
CA LEU A 277 -15.67 -21.05 1.08
C LEU A 277 -15.26 -19.87 1.95
N GLN A 278 -16.11 -19.52 2.92
CA GLN A 278 -15.75 -18.54 3.93
C GLN A 278 -16.23 -18.98 5.31
N ARG A 279 -15.35 -19.65 6.07
CA ARG A 279 -15.43 -19.70 7.53
C ARG A 279 -14.49 -18.61 8.07
N GLN A 280 -15.02 -17.44 8.40
CA GLN A 280 -14.38 -16.63 9.44
C GLN A 280 -14.72 -17.28 10.78
N PRO A 281 -13.77 -17.53 11.69
CA PRO A 281 -14.13 -17.82 13.07
C PRO A 281 -14.92 -16.61 13.59
N ARG A 282 -16.22 -16.80 13.87
CA ARG A 282 -17.02 -15.78 14.53
C ARG A 282 -16.32 -15.46 15.85
N ARG A 283 -15.93 -14.21 16.07
CA ARG A 283 -15.62 -13.74 17.42
C ARG A 283 -16.89 -13.95 18.25
N HIS A 284 -16.86 -14.88 19.19
CA HIS A 284 -17.85 -14.95 20.24
C HIS A 284 -17.72 -13.65 21.05
N ARG A 285 -18.60 -12.68 20.84
CA ARG A 285 -18.85 -11.66 21.87
C ARG A 285 -19.68 -12.35 22.95
N PRO A 286 -19.22 -12.43 24.21
CA PRO A 286 -20.14 -12.77 25.29
C PRO A 286 -21.24 -11.70 25.31
N ARG A 287 -22.49 -12.14 25.38
CA ARG A 287 -23.61 -11.22 25.66
C ARG A 287 -23.32 -10.60 27.02
N ALA A 288 -23.23 -9.28 27.09
CA ALA A 288 -23.33 -8.61 28.37
C ALA A 288 -24.71 -8.96 28.94
N SER A 289 -24.75 -9.65 30.08
CA SER A 289 -25.97 -9.77 30.88
C SER A 289 -26.33 -8.36 31.32
N ALA A 290 -27.51 -7.89 30.94
CA ALA A 290 -28.14 -6.77 31.60
C ALA A 290 -28.40 -7.18 33.06
N ALA A 291 -27.83 -6.45 33.99
CA ALA A 291 -28.25 -6.36 35.38
C ALA A 291 -28.69 -4.92 35.59
#